data_AF-A0A9D4LKU6-F1
#
_entry.id   AF-A0A9D4LKU6-F1
#
_cell.length_a   1.000
_cell.length_b   1.000
_cell.length_c   1.000
_cell.angle_alpha   90.00
_cell.angle_beta   90.00
_cell.angle_gamma   90.00
#
_symmetry.space_group_name_H-M   'P 1'
#
loop_
_entity.id
_entity.type
_entity.pdbx_description
1 polymer ?
#
loop_
_entity_poly.entity_id
_entity_poly.type
_entity_poly.pdbx_seq_one_letter_code
_entity_poly.pdbx_strand_id
1 'polypeptide(L)'
;MLIALLSNVMYAVNCRRCRRFVYVGETGGTMYQRHLLNLSRIRTQHSDPVAEHFYTDGHSMDDFQIMGLEQVSGSDEYRKTMEQLWKSKLRTYRPYGINVQE
;
A
#
# COMPACT_ATOMS: atom_id res chain seq x y z
N MET A 1 10.49 7.47 -12.54
CA MET A 1 10.86 8.66 -11.74
C MET A 1 9.74 9.72 -11.63
N LEU A 2 8.75 9.79 -12.53
CA LEU A 2 7.64 10.78 -12.46
C LEU A 2 6.57 10.53 -11.38
N ILE A 3 6.31 9.28 -10.98
CA ILE A 3 5.22 8.94 -10.06
C ILE A 3 5.42 9.48 -8.64
N ALA A 4 6.65 9.75 -8.19
CA ALA A 4 6.95 10.11 -6.80
C ALA A 4 6.26 11.41 -6.34
N LEU A 5 6.05 12.36 -7.26
CA LEU A 5 5.46 13.68 -6.96
C LEU A 5 3.96 13.75 -7.26
N LEU A 6 3.36 12.69 -7.81
CA LEU A 6 1.92 12.67 -8.09
C LEU A 6 1.13 12.46 -6.80
N SER A 7 0.05 13.22 -6.65
CA SER A 7 -0.96 13.11 -5.59
C SER A 7 -2.20 12.37 -6.10
N ASN A 8 -3.07 11.94 -5.18
CA ASN A 8 -4.29 11.18 -5.48
C ASN A 8 -3.98 9.88 -6.24
N VAL A 9 -3.05 9.10 -5.70
CA VAL A 9 -2.55 7.87 -6.33
C VAL A 9 -3.01 6.65 -5.55
N MET A 10 -3.60 5.69 -6.26
CA MET A 10 -3.74 4.31 -5.82
C MET A 10 -2.37 3.65 -5.86
N TYR A 11 -1.98 2.98 -4.79
CA TYR A 11 -0.67 2.32 -4.69
C TYR A 11 -0.81 0.90 -4.18
N ALA A 12 0.18 0.08 -4.52
CA ALA A 12 0.37 -1.25 -3.96
C ALA A 12 1.66 -1.31 -3.15
N VAL A 13 1.64 -2.14 -2.11
CA VAL A 13 2.84 -2.56 -1.38
C VAL A 13 3.20 -3.96 -1.82
N ASN A 14 4.43 -4.14 -2.30
CA ASN A 14 5.02 -5.42 -2.61
C ASN A 14 5.96 -5.82 -1.47
N CYS A 15 5.86 -7.09 -1.05
CA CYS A 15 6.80 -7.68 -0.11
C CYS A 15 7.74 -8.62 -0.87
N ARG A 16 9.04 -8.31 -0.84
CA ARG A 16 10.08 -9.12 -1.51
C ARG A 16 10.13 -10.54 -0.97
N ARG A 17 9.98 -10.71 0.35
CA ARG A 17 9.97 -12.01 1.01
C ARG A 17 8.75 -12.86 0.62
N CYS A 18 7.55 -12.27 0.61
CA CYS A 18 6.33 -12.96 0.16
C CYS A 18 6.23 -13.14 -1.36
N ARG A 19 7.07 -12.41 -2.12
CA ARG A 19 7.09 -12.38 -3.59
C ARG A 19 5.73 -12.01 -4.22
N ARG A 20 5.01 -11.08 -3.59
CA ARG A 20 3.67 -10.64 -4.05
C ARG A 20 3.34 -9.25 -3.56
N PHE A 21 2.31 -8.65 -4.18
CA PHE A 21 1.61 -7.51 -3.59
C PHE A 21 0.80 -7.99 -2.38
N VAL A 22 0.99 -7.31 -1.26
CA VAL A 22 0.35 -7.65 0.02
C VAL A 22 -0.74 -6.66 0.40
N TYR A 23 -0.67 -5.42 -0.09
CA TYR A 23 -1.60 -4.36 0.26
C TYR A 23 -1.86 -3.43 -0.92
N VAL A 24 -3.08 -2.93 -1.02
CA VAL A 24 -3.47 -1.79 -1.86
C VAL A 24 -4.09 -0.73 -0.97
N GLY A 25 -3.76 0.53 -1.23
CA GLY A 25 -4.37 1.68 -0.59
C GLY A 25 -4.29 2.93 -1.45
N GLU A 26 -4.80 4.04 -0.93
CA GLU A 26 -4.74 5.34 -1.59
C GLU A 26 -3.98 6.40 -0.79
N THR A 27 -3.52 7.43 -1.49
CA THR A 27 -2.92 8.61 -0.87
C THR A 27 -3.42 9.90 -1.51
N GLY A 28 -3.91 10.84 -0.69
CA GLY A 28 -4.16 12.21 -1.12
C GLY A 28 -2.87 13.03 -1.25
N GLY A 29 -1.86 12.75 -0.42
CA GLY A 29 -0.52 13.30 -0.55
C GLY A 29 0.28 12.63 -1.66
N THR A 30 1.52 13.06 -1.87
CA THR A 30 2.40 12.48 -2.89
C THR A 30 2.80 11.05 -2.57
N MET A 31 3.15 10.27 -3.59
CA MET A 31 3.74 8.93 -3.40
C MET A 31 5.02 8.95 -2.56
N TYR A 32 5.84 10.00 -2.67
CA TYR A 32 7.02 10.18 -1.83
C TYR A 32 6.66 10.31 -0.35
N GLN A 33 5.69 11.17 -0.01
CA GLN A 33 5.22 11.32 1.37
C GLN A 33 4.64 10.00 1.90
N ARG A 34 3.87 9.28 1.08
CA ARG A 34 3.33 7.97 1.47
C ARG A 34 4.43 6.94 1.73
N HIS A 35 5.46 6.91 0.89
CA HIS A 35 6.62 6.05 1.07
C HIS A 35 7.32 6.33 2.40
N LEU A 36 7.65 7.60 2.69
CA LEU A 36 8.30 8.00 3.94
C LEU A 36 7.43 7.69 5.17
N LEU A 37 6.12 7.92 5.09
CA LEU A 37 5.19 7.60 6.17
C LEU A 37 5.18 6.10 6.48
N ASN A 38 5.12 5.24 5.45
CA ASN A 38 5.17 3.80 5.64
C ASN A 38 6.51 3.36 6.26
N LEU A 39 7.65 3.88 5.78
CA LEU A 39 8.96 3.59 6.38
C LEU A 39 9.01 4.03 7.85
N SER A 40 8.50 5.22 8.17
CA SER A 40 8.43 5.70 9.54
C SER A 40 7.58 4.79 10.42
N ARG A 41 6.40 4.38 9.94
CA ARG A 41 5.47 3.51 10.68
C ARG A 41 6.05 2.12 10.93
N ILE A 42 6.74 1.55 9.94
CA ILE A 42 7.48 0.29 10.11
C ILE A 42 8.55 0.46 11.19
N ARG A 43 9.36 1.52 11.12
CA ARG A 43 10.44 1.79 12.08
C ARG A 43 9.93 2.00 13.51
N THR A 44 8.79 2.68 13.67
CA THR A 44 8.19 2.97 14.97
C THR A 44 7.18 1.91 15.42
N GLN A 45 7.09 0.77 14.71
CA GLN A 45 6.20 -0.35 15.05
C GLN A 45 4.74 0.08 15.24
N HIS A 46 4.24 0.91 14.32
CA HIS A 46 2.87 1.39 14.35
C HIS A 46 1.88 0.22 14.10
N SER A 47 0.74 0.19 14.78
CA SER A 47 -0.23 -0.93 14.74
C SER A 47 -1.16 -0.89 13.51
N ASP A 48 -0.62 -0.59 12.32
CA ASP A 48 -1.38 -0.71 11.07
C ASP A 48 -0.94 -1.94 10.28
N PRO A 49 -1.80 -2.52 9.43
CA PRO A 49 -1.52 -3.79 8.77
C PRO A 49 -0.23 -3.80 7.96
N VAL A 50 0.14 -2.68 7.32
CA VAL A 50 1.37 -2.59 6.53
C VAL A 50 2.57 -2.60 7.46
N ALA A 51 2.59 -1.73 8.48
CA ALA A 51 3.69 -1.69 9.43
C ALA A 51 3.87 -3.04 10.13
N GLU A 52 2.80 -3.60 10.69
CA GLU A 52 2.79 -4.92 11.34
C GLU A 52 3.41 -5.99 10.45
N HIS A 53 3.02 -6.06 9.17
CA HIS A 53 3.58 -7.03 8.23
C HIS A 53 5.11 -6.95 8.09
N PHE A 54 5.71 -5.76 8.17
CA PHE A 54 7.15 -5.57 7.95
C PHE A 54 8.00 -5.42 9.22
N TYR A 55 7.42 -5.39 10.42
CA TYR A 55 8.18 -5.51 11.67
C TYR A 55 7.93 -6.84 12.41
N THR A 56 7.08 -7.72 11.89
CA THR A 56 6.76 -9.03 12.49
C THR A 56 7.19 -10.21 11.60
N ASP A 57 7.22 -11.42 12.16
CA ASP A 57 7.35 -12.71 11.46
C ASP A 57 8.49 -12.84 10.43
N GLY A 58 9.64 -12.22 10.74
CA GLY A 58 10.85 -12.33 9.93
C GLY A 58 10.83 -11.53 8.62
N HIS A 59 9.91 -10.59 8.48
CA HIS A 59 9.96 -9.52 7.48
C HIS A 59 10.68 -8.31 8.04
N SER A 60 11.12 -7.42 7.16
CA SER A 60 11.81 -6.20 7.53
C SER A 60 11.51 -5.05 6.57
N MET A 61 11.99 -3.86 6.91
CA MET A 61 11.95 -2.71 6.00
C MET A 61 12.67 -2.99 4.66
N ASP A 62 13.66 -3.87 4.62
CA ASP A 62 14.39 -4.21 3.38
C ASP A 62 13.53 -5.02 2.39
N ASP A 63 12.45 -5.63 2.89
CA ASP A 63 11.46 -6.35 2.09
C ASP A 63 10.36 -5.44 1.54
N PHE A 64 10.25 -4.20 2.03
CA PHE A 64 9.20 -3.25 1.69
C PHE A 64 9.47 -2.57 0.34
N GLN A 65 8.50 -2.66 -0.56
CA GLN A 65 8.50 -1.91 -1.82
C GLN A 65 7.12 -1.30 -2.06
N ILE A 66 7.09 -0.08 -2.60
CA ILE A 66 5.85 0.61 -2.98
C ILE A 66 5.82 0.86 -4.48
N MET A 67 4.65 0.69 -5.09
CA MET A 67 4.40 0.92 -6.51
C MET A 67 3.15 1.78 -6.67
N GLY A 68 3.23 2.85 -7.45
CA GLY A 68 2.03 3.58 -7.89
C GLY A 68 1.31 2.78 -8.97
N LEU A 69 -0.02 2.64 -8.85
CA LEU A 69 -0.86 1.91 -9.78
C LEU A 69 -1.55 2.87 -10.76
N GLU A 70 -2.25 3.85 -10.20
CA GLU A 70 -3.15 4.72 -10.95
C GLU A 70 -3.33 6.06 -10.23
N GLN A 71 -3.28 7.16 -10.97
CA GLN A 71 -3.69 8.46 -10.45
C GLN A 71 -5.20 8.61 -10.69
N VAL A 72 -5.96 8.74 -9.61
CA VAL A 72 -7.42 8.75 -9.65
C VAL A 72 -7.93 10.13 -9.24
N SER A 73 -8.55 10.82 -10.18
CA SER A 73 -9.32 12.04 -9.92
C SER A 73 -10.81 11.71 -9.97
N GLY A 74 -11.58 12.08 -8.95
CA GLY A 74 -13.01 11.81 -8.88
C GLY A 74 -13.56 11.98 -7.47
N SER A 75 -14.83 11.60 -7.28
CA SER A 75 -15.45 11.56 -5.96
C SER A 75 -14.81 10.49 -5.06
N ASP A 76 -14.99 10.64 -3.74
CA ASP A 76 -14.53 9.64 -2.77
C ASP A 76 -15.12 8.25 -3.04
N GLU A 77 -16.36 8.19 -3.52
CA GLU A 77 -17.02 6.93 -3.87
C GLU A 77 -16.36 6.25 -5.07
N TYR A 78 -16.05 7.02 -6.12
CA TYR A 78 -15.31 6.50 -7.27
C TYR A 78 -13.92 5.98 -6.84
N ARG A 79 -13.22 6.73 -5.98
CA ARG A 79 -11.91 6.33 -5.46
C ARG A 79 -12.01 5.02 -4.66
N LYS A 80 -13.00 4.88 -3.78
CA LYS A 80 -13.24 3.62 -3.05
C LYS A 80 -13.52 2.46 -3.99
N THR A 81 -14.33 2.66 -5.03
CA THR A 81 -14.58 1.63 -6.06
C THR A 81 -13.28 1.22 -6.75
N MET A 82 -12.45 2.18 -7.17
CA MET A 82 -11.16 1.89 -7.81
C MET A 82 -10.20 1.16 -6.86
N GLU A 83 -10.16 1.54 -5.59
CA GLU A 83 -9.36 0.85 -4.58
C GLU A 83 -9.80 -0.61 -4.41
N GLN A 84 -11.11 -0.87 -4.33
CA GLN A 84 -11.67 -2.23 -4.24
C GLN A 84 -11.36 -3.08 -5.48
N LEU A 85 -11.43 -2.49 -6.68
CA LEU A 85 -11.06 -3.15 -7.92
C LEU A 85 -9.58 -3.55 -7.91
N TRP A 86 -8.68 -2.66 -7.49
CA TRP A 86 -7.25 -2.96 -7.38
C TRP A 86 -6.95 -4.00 -6.30
N LYS A 87 -7.58 -3.92 -5.12
CA LYS A 87 -7.48 -4.93 -4.05
C LYS A 87 -7.86 -6.32 -4.57
N SER A 88 -8.95 -6.40 -5.35
CA SER A 88 -9.43 -7.65 -5.95
C SER A 88 -8.48 -8.16 -7.03
N LYS A 89 -8.06 -7.29 -7.96
CA LYS A 89 -7.17 -7.62 -9.07
C LYS A 89 -5.80 -8.13 -8.61
N LEU A 90 -5.24 -7.52 -7.58
CA LEU A 90 -3.95 -7.91 -7.00
C LEU A 90 -4.07 -8.94 -5.87
N ARG A 91 -5.29 -9.38 -5.55
CA ARG A 91 -5.59 -10.36 -4.50
C ARG A 91 -4.96 -10.00 -3.15
N THR A 92 -5.08 -8.74 -2.74
CA THR A 92 -4.47 -8.25 -1.49
C THR A 92 -5.38 -8.39 -0.27
N TYR A 93 -6.62 -8.87 -0.45
CA TYR A 93 -7.46 -9.28 0.67
C TYR A 93 -6.88 -10.52 1.37
N ARG A 94 -7.14 -10.63 2.68
CA ARG A 94 -6.89 -11.87 3.43
C ARG A 94 -7.62 -13.06 2.77
N PRO A 95 -7.02 -14.27 2.73
CA PRO A 95 -5.75 -14.66 3.36
C PRO A 95 -4.49 -14.41 2.49
N TYR A 96 -4.63 -13.83 1.30
CA TYR A 96 -3.53 -13.73 0.33
C TYR A 96 -2.67 -12.47 0.51
N GLY A 97 -3.28 -11.40 1.01
CA GLY A 97 -2.62 -10.17 1.48
C GLY A 97 -3.16 -9.73 2.84
N ILE A 98 -3.02 -8.43 3.13
CA ILE A 98 -3.30 -7.84 4.45
C ILE A 98 -4.43 -6.79 4.42
N ASN A 99 -5.04 -6.52 3.26
CA ASN A 99 -6.31 -5.78 3.23
C ASN A 99 -7.42 -6.62 3.87
N VAL A 100 -8.29 -5.97 4.64
CA VAL A 100 -9.51 -6.57 5.21
C VAL A 100 -10.70 -6.14 4.35
N GLN A 101 -11.67 -7.04 4.14
CA GLN A 101 -12.95 -6.66 3.54
C GLN A 101 -13.73 -5.88 4.60
N GLU A 102 -14.07 -4.63 4.28
CA GLU A 102 -14.99 -3.80 5.07
C GLU A 102 -16.42 -4.34 4.97
#